data_AF-U6CZN6-F1
#
_entry.id   AF-U6CZN6-F1
#
_cell.length_a   1.000
_cell.length_b   1.000
_cell.length_c   1.000
_cell.angle_alpha   90.00
_cell.angle_beta   90.00
_cell.angle_gamma   90.00
#
_symmetry.space_group_name_H-M   'P 1'
#
loop_
_entity.id
_entity.type
_entity.pdbx_description
1 polymer ?
#
loop_
_entity_poly.entity_id
_entity_poly.type
_entity_poly.pdbx_seq_one_letter_code
_entity_poly.pdbx_strand_id
1 'polypeptide(L)'
;GTRRGVVGFKGCSPASSYPQQVSYLVSPPGLSIASYSRVCRTYLCNNLTNLDPFVKLKARTPKSTAFSPHSCPTCVGEHSKDCLPNFVTTDSCPYDASQCYSSTLKFQAGLLNTTFLLLGCARGHHKLLENYHHIGNIRVTEVLNILQKAQIAGAEPSSWNPAWSLLSGLLLAFRD
;
A
#
# COMPACT_ATOMS: atom_id res chain seq x y z
N GLY A 1 -5.67 -3.06 9.17
CA GLY A 1 -5.58 -1.62 8.91
C GLY A 1 -6.94 -0.95 9.06
N THR A 2 -6.90 0.32 9.44
CA THR A 2 -8.02 1.29 9.46
C THR A 2 -8.35 1.78 8.04
N ARG A 3 -7.35 1.82 7.15
CA ARG A 3 -7.48 2.23 5.74
C ARG A 3 -7.56 1.01 4.79
N ARG A 4 -8.33 1.14 3.71
CA ARG A 4 -8.54 0.08 2.71
C ARG A 4 -8.78 0.70 1.33
N GLY A 5 -8.08 0.18 0.33
CA GLY A 5 -8.43 0.38 -1.07
C GLY A 5 -9.07 -0.90 -1.63
N VAL A 6 -10.04 -0.75 -2.51
CA VAL A 6 -10.71 -1.88 -3.16
C VAL A 6 -10.65 -1.70 -4.67
N VAL A 7 -10.14 -2.71 -5.36
CA VAL A 7 -10.19 -2.80 -6.82
C VAL A 7 -11.04 -4.02 -7.19
N GLY A 8 -11.97 -3.82 -8.10
CA GLY A 8 -12.88 -4.86 -8.56
C GLY A 8 -13.04 -4.82 -10.06
N PHE A 9 -13.12 -6.01 -10.67
CA PHE A 9 -13.44 -6.16 -12.08
C PHE A 9 -14.48 -7.26 -12.24
N LYS A 10 -15.54 -6.96 -12.99
CA LYS A 10 -16.53 -7.93 -13.46
C LYS A 10 -16.58 -7.85 -14.97
N GLY A 11 -16.42 -9.00 -15.62
CA GLY A 11 -16.49 -9.09 -17.07
C GLY A 11 -16.42 -10.53 -17.53
N CYS A 12 -16.49 -10.70 -18.85
CA CYS A 12 -16.31 -12.01 -19.48
C CYS A 12 -14.84 -12.45 -19.37
N SER A 13 -14.62 -13.77 -19.30
CA SER A 13 -13.30 -14.38 -19.22
C SER A 13 -13.19 -15.55 -20.19
N PRO A 14 -12.06 -15.71 -20.91
CA PRO A 14 -11.80 -16.93 -21.67
C PRO A 14 -11.43 -18.12 -20.78
N ALA A 15 -11.11 -17.89 -19.50
CA ALA A 15 -10.72 -18.95 -18.57
C ALA A 15 -11.85 -19.98 -18.33
N SER A 16 -11.46 -21.19 -17.97
CA SER A 16 -12.40 -22.22 -17.50
C SER A 16 -13.10 -21.76 -16.21
N SER A 17 -14.33 -22.24 -15.98
CA SER A 17 -15.03 -21.95 -14.74
C SER A 17 -14.33 -22.59 -13.56
N TYR A 18 -14.22 -21.84 -12.45
CA TYR A 18 -13.70 -22.32 -11.18
C TYR A 18 -14.51 -21.72 -10.02
N PRO A 19 -14.64 -22.45 -8.90
CA PRO A 19 -15.39 -21.98 -7.73
C PRO A 19 -14.76 -20.73 -7.13
N GLN A 20 -15.47 -20.06 -6.23
CA GLN A 20 -14.90 -18.90 -5.55
C GLN A 20 -13.59 -19.24 -4.82
N GLN A 21 -12.58 -18.38 -4.97
CA GLN A 21 -11.30 -18.44 -4.28
C GLN A 21 -11.12 -17.17 -3.47
N VAL A 22 -10.80 -17.34 -2.18
CA VAL A 22 -10.65 -16.25 -1.22
C VAL A 22 -9.42 -16.54 -0.37
N SER A 23 -8.42 -15.67 -0.43
CA SER A 23 -7.16 -15.86 0.29
C SER A 23 -6.43 -14.54 0.51
N TYR A 24 -5.45 -14.58 1.42
CA TYR A 24 -4.43 -13.54 1.48
C TYR A 24 -3.34 -13.83 0.45
N LEU A 25 -3.06 -12.86 -0.40
CA LEU A 25 -1.83 -12.83 -1.20
C LEU A 25 -0.67 -12.34 -0.34
N VAL A 26 -0.96 -11.36 0.53
CA VAL A 26 -0.06 -10.87 1.57
C VAL A 26 -0.80 -10.96 2.89
N SER A 27 -0.30 -11.82 3.78
CA SER A 27 -0.93 -12.04 5.07
C SER A 27 -0.56 -10.94 6.07
N PRO A 28 -1.50 -10.50 6.92
CA PRO A 28 -1.20 -9.59 8.03
C PRO A 28 -0.19 -10.22 9.02
N PRO A 29 0.44 -9.41 9.90
CA PRO A 29 0.14 -8.00 10.17
C PRO A 29 1.01 -7.01 9.37
N GLY A 30 0.66 -5.73 9.50
CA GLY A 30 1.15 -4.66 8.63
C GLY A 30 0.26 -4.51 7.39
N LEU A 31 0.88 -4.30 6.24
CA LEU A 31 0.22 -4.36 4.94
C LEU A 31 -0.30 -5.77 4.68
N SER A 32 -1.53 -5.85 4.19
CA SER A 32 -2.18 -7.10 3.86
C SER A 32 -3.01 -6.93 2.60
N ILE A 33 -2.92 -7.90 1.70
CA ILE A 33 -3.64 -7.91 0.42
C ILE A 33 -4.43 -9.21 0.38
N ALA A 34 -5.75 -9.09 0.30
CA ALA A 34 -6.65 -10.21 0.13
C ALA A 34 -7.28 -10.17 -1.26
N SER A 35 -7.49 -11.34 -1.86
CA SER A 35 -8.09 -11.48 -3.18
C SER A 35 -9.37 -12.32 -3.14
N TYR A 36 -10.29 -11.96 -4.02
CA TYR A 36 -11.45 -12.77 -4.40
C TYR A 36 -11.42 -12.98 -5.90
N SER A 37 -11.59 -14.22 -6.35
CA SER A 37 -11.79 -14.53 -7.77
C SER A 37 -12.78 -15.66 -7.95
N ARG A 38 -13.51 -15.63 -9.07
CA ARG A 38 -14.39 -16.71 -9.53
C ARG A 38 -14.58 -16.57 -11.03
N VAL A 39 -14.75 -17.68 -11.73
CA VAL A 39 -15.23 -17.69 -13.12
C VAL A 39 -16.40 -18.66 -13.22
N CYS A 40 -17.50 -18.21 -13.80
CA CYS A 40 -18.72 -18.98 -13.93
C CYS A 40 -19.32 -18.79 -15.33
N ARG A 41 -20.15 -19.73 -15.79
CA ARG A 41 -20.65 -19.82 -17.19
C ARG A 41 -22.17 -19.71 -17.32
N THR A 42 -22.87 -19.34 -16.25
CA THR A 42 -24.30 -19.04 -16.31
C THR A 42 -24.53 -17.53 -16.44
N TYR A 43 -25.66 -17.14 -17.01
CA TYR A 43 -25.99 -15.73 -17.22
C TYR A 43 -25.98 -14.96 -15.89
N LEU A 44 -25.31 -13.79 -15.87
CA LEU A 44 -25.16 -12.90 -14.71
C LEU A 44 -24.67 -13.58 -13.41
N CYS A 45 -23.94 -14.69 -13.54
CA CYS A 45 -23.53 -15.46 -12.38
C CYS A 45 -22.59 -14.69 -11.45
N ASN A 46 -21.71 -13.82 -11.97
CA ASN A 46 -20.72 -13.03 -11.22
C ASN A 46 -21.35 -11.88 -10.40
N ASN A 47 -22.31 -12.21 -9.55
CA ASN A 47 -23.19 -11.32 -8.82
C ASN A 47 -22.71 -10.94 -7.40
N LEU A 48 -21.41 -11.00 -7.10
CA LEU A 48 -20.89 -10.56 -5.79
C LEU A 48 -21.13 -9.06 -5.61
N THR A 49 -21.88 -8.65 -4.58
CA THR A 49 -22.23 -7.25 -4.31
C THR A 49 -21.63 -6.71 -3.01
N ASN A 50 -21.01 -7.56 -2.19
CA ASN A 50 -20.49 -7.18 -0.88
C ASN A 50 -19.10 -7.78 -0.62
N LEU A 51 -18.52 -7.42 0.53
CA LEU A 51 -17.19 -7.84 0.96
C LEU A 51 -17.23 -8.97 2.02
N ASP A 52 -18.36 -9.66 2.19
CA ASP A 52 -18.52 -10.72 3.19
C ASP A 52 -17.45 -11.82 3.12
N PRO A 53 -16.99 -12.26 1.93
CA PRO A 53 -15.91 -13.24 1.84
C PRO A 53 -14.64 -12.79 2.58
N PHE A 54 -14.33 -11.49 2.53
CA PHE A 54 -13.17 -10.91 3.22
C PHE A 54 -13.38 -10.74 4.72
N VAL A 55 -14.63 -10.54 5.16
CA VAL A 55 -14.97 -10.50 6.60
C VAL A 55 -14.68 -11.85 7.24
N LYS A 56 -15.13 -12.94 6.59
CA LYS A 56 -14.85 -14.31 7.04
C LYS A 56 -13.36 -14.63 7.05
N LEU A 57 -12.63 -14.18 6.02
CA LEU A 57 -11.18 -14.33 5.95
C LEU A 57 -10.50 -13.61 7.14
N LYS A 58 -10.86 -12.35 7.39
CA LYS A 58 -10.32 -11.54 8.49
C LYS A 58 -10.63 -12.13 9.87
N ALA A 59 -11.81 -12.70 10.07
CA ALA A 59 -12.20 -13.29 11.34
C ALA A 59 -11.33 -14.50 11.74
N ARG A 60 -10.71 -15.18 10.78
CA ARG A 60 -9.79 -16.31 11.00
C ARG A 60 -8.35 -15.87 11.26
N THR A 61 -8.05 -14.59 11.06
CA THR A 61 -6.71 -14.04 11.21
C THR A 61 -6.37 -13.81 12.69
N PRO A 62 -5.24 -14.31 13.19
CA PRO A 62 -4.75 -13.97 14.53
C PRO A 62 -4.59 -12.45 14.70
N LYS A 63 -4.98 -11.94 15.87
CA LYS A 63 -4.73 -10.54 16.22
C LYS A 63 -3.27 -10.37 16.61
N SER A 64 -2.56 -9.43 15.98
CA SER A 64 -1.26 -9.00 16.48
C SER A 64 -1.48 -8.19 17.77
N THR A 65 -0.77 -8.55 18.83
CA THR A 65 -0.91 -7.96 20.17
C THR A 65 0.27 -7.09 20.59
N ALA A 66 1.36 -7.07 19.80
CA ALA A 66 2.58 -6.35 20.12
C ALA A 66 2.99 -5.37 19.01
N PHE A 67 3.18 -4.11 19.40
CA PHE A 67 3.64 -3.04 18.51
C PHE A 67 5.12 -2.74 18.75
N SER A 68 5.81 -2.40 17.66
CA SER A 68 7.17 -1.88 17.63
C SER A 68 7.16 -0.37 17.92
N PRO A 69 8.26 0.20 18.45
CA PRO A 69 8.45 1.65 18.49
C PRO A 69 8.57 2.30 17.08
N HIS A 70 8.80 1.51 16.03
CA HIS A 70 8.86 2.02 14.66
C HIS A 70 7.47 2.42 14.16
N SER A 71 7.41 3.51 13.40
CA SER A 71 6.19 3.98 12.75
C SER A 71 6.48 4.29 11.30
N CYS A 72 5.49 4.07 10.43
CA CYS A 72 5.63 4.26 8.99
C CYS A 72 4.49 5.09 8.40
N PRO A 73 4.78 5.86 7.34
CA PRO A 73 3.74 6.46 6.52
C PRO A 73 2.79 5.37 6.01
N THR A 74 1.49 5.59 6.13
CA THR A 74 0.44 4.62 5.81
C THR A 74 -0.59 5.26 4.90
N CYS A 75 -0.82 4.63 3.75
CA CYS A 75 -1.84 5.02 2.79
C CYS A 75 -2.13 3.86 1.82
N VAL A 76 -3.40 3.73 1.42
CA VAL A 76 -3.79 2.76 0.39
C VAL A 76 -4.94 3.34 -0.43
N GLY A 77 -4.75 3.44 -1.74
CA GLY A 77 -5.78 3.92 -2.66
C GLY A 77 -5.19 4.46 -3.95
N GLU A 78 -6.03 5.08 -4.78
CA GLU A 78 -5.64 5.67 -6.06
C GLU A 78 -4.61 6.79 -5.82
N HIS A 79 -3.45 6.70 -6.50
CA HIS A 79 -2.31 7.58 -6.24
C HIS A 79 -2.65 9.08 -6.36
N SER A 80 -3.50 9.45 -7.31
CA SER A 80 -3.88 10.83 -7.62
C SER A 80 -5.01 11.39 -6.75
N LYS A 81 -5.62 10.59 -5.86
CA LYS A 81 -6.80 11.00 -5.08
C LYS A 81 -6.67 10.67 -3.60
N ASP A 82 -6.42 9.40 -3.30
CA ASP A 82 -6.54 8.87 -1.94
C ASP A 82 -5.27 9.05 -1.12
N CYS A 83 -4.11 9.11 -1.79
CA CYS A 83 -2.79 9.19 -1.16
C CYS A 83 -2.04 10.50 -1.43
N LEU A 84 -2.77 11.61 -1.54
CA LEU A 84 -2.16 12.93 -1.53
C LEU A 84 -1.45 13.19 -0.19
N PRO A 85 -0.43 14.08 -0.13
CA PRO A 85 0.37 14.30 1.09
C PRO A 85 -0.45 14.56 2.35
N ASN A 86 -1.54 15.33 2.24
CA ASN A 86 -2.42 15.65 3.37
C ASN A 86 -3.22 14.44 3.89
N PHE A 87 -3.31 13.37 3.11
CA PHE A 87 -4.05 12.17 3.49
C PHE A 87 -3.13 11.07 4.02
N VAL A 88 -1.81 11.18 3.94
CA VAL A 88 -0.88 10.19 4.50
C VAL A 88 -0.82 10.35 6.03
N THR A 89 -1.01 9.25 6.77
CA THR A 89 -0.81 9.24 8.24
C THR A 89 0.41 8.42 8.61
N THR A 90 0.91 8.59 9.82
CA THR A 90 1.97 7.77 10.38
C THR A 90 1.38 6.84 11.42
N ASP A 91 1.48 5.52 11.20
CA ASP A 91 0.93 4.50 12.09
C ASP A 91 2.08 3.68 12.69
N SER A 92 1.95 3.29 13.97
CA SER A 92 2.90 2.39 14.62
C SER A 92 2.86 1.00 14.02
N CYS A 93 4.03 0.42 13.81
CA CYS A 93 4.16 -0.88 13.16
C CYS A 93 4.03 -2.03 14.16
N PRO A 94 3.46 -3.17 13.74
CA PRO A 94 3.53 -4.39 14.55
C PRO A 94 4.99 -4.89 14.60
N TYR A 95 5.34 -5.64 15.65
CA TYR A 95 6.71 -6.09 15.87
C TYR A 95 7.24 -6.98 14.73
N ASP A 96 6.38 -7.85 14.20
CA ASP A 96 6.69 -8.80 13.14
C ASP A 96 6.56 -8.22 11.72
N ALA A 97 6.26 -6.92 11.59
CA ALA A 97 6.30 -6.19 10.33
C ALA A 97 6.70 -4.72 10.58
N SER A 98 7.96 -4.49 10.99
CA SER A 98 8.45 -3.19 11.46
C SER A 98 9.08 -2.29 10.37
N GLN A 99 9.20 -2.77 9.12
CA GLN A 99 9.88 -2.04 8.05
C GLN A 99 8.89 -1.17 7.26
N CYS A 100 9.30 0.02 6.85
CA CYS A 100 8.44 0.89 6.03
C CYS A 100 8.47 0.48 4.56
N TYR A 101 7.30 0.22 4.01
CA TYR A 101 7.13 -0.23 2.64
C TYR A 101 6.41 0.83 1.80
N SER A 102 6.86 0.97 0.56
CA SER A 102 6.18 1.77 -0.45
C SER A 102 6.23 1.09 -1.80
N SER A 103 5.08 0.87 -2.41
CA SER A 103 4.99 0.46 -3.80
C SER A 103 3.83 1.10 -4.53
N THR A 104 3.98 1.17 -5.84
CA THR A 104 2.93 1.56 -6.77
C THR A 104 2.42 0.30 -7.47
N LEU A 105 1.12 0.04 -7.34
CA LEU A 105 0.45 -1.11 -7.94
C LEU A 105 -0.39 -0.66 -9.12
N LYS A 106 -0.15 -1.22 -10.31
CA LYS A 106 -0.99 -0.99 -11.49
C LYS A 106 -1.91 -2.19 -11.72
N PHE A 107 -3.20 -1.91 -11.86
CA PHE A 107 -4.24 -2.92 -12.12
C PHE A 107 -4.85 -2.72 -13.50
N GLN A 108 -4.87 -3.78 -14.31
CA GLN A 108 -5.39 -3.72 -15.68
C GLN A 108 -6.29 -4.92 -16.00
N ALA A 109 -7.51 -4.66 -16.47
CA ALA A 109 -8.47 -5.69 -16.93
C ALA A 109 -9.59 -5.08 -17.79
N GLY A 110 -9.70 -5.43 -19.07
CA GLY A 110 -10.69 -4.80 -19.95
C GLY A 110 -10.54 -3.28 -19.96
N LEU A 111 -11.57 -2.56 -19.51
CA LEU A 111 -11.53 -1.10 -19.34
C LEU A 111 -10.95 -0.61 -18.00
N LEU A 112 -10.70 -1.51 -17.04
CA LEU A 112 -10.00 -1.17 -15.81
C LEU A 112 -8.54 -0.86 -16.12
N ASN A 113 -8.10 0.35 -15.79
CA ASN A 113 -6.70 0.76 -15.82
C ASN A 113 -6.48 1.80 -14.71
N THR A 114 -6.09 1.34 -13.53
CA THR A 114 -5.92 2.19 -12.34
C THR A 114 -4.61 1.90 -11.63
N THR A 115 -4.10 2.90 -10.92
CA THR A 115 -2.83 2.83 -10.20
C THR A 115 -3.05 3.21 -8.76
N PHE A 116 -2.64 2.33 -7.85
CA PHE A 116 -2.73 2.51 -6.42
C PHE A 116 -1.35 2.78 -5.83
N LEU A 117 -1.29 3.66 -4.84
CA LEU A 117 -0.14 3.77 -3.95
C LEU A 117 -0.41 2.94 -2.70
N LEU A 118 0.60 2.16 -2.30
CA LEU A 118 0.59 1.34 -1.10
C LEU A 118 1.75 1.75 -0.20
N LEU A 119 1.43 2.40 0.91
CA LEU A 119 2.35 2.80 1.98
C LEU A 119 1.95 2.11 3.28
N GLY A 120 2.91 1.59 4.03
CA GLY A 120 2.66 1.09 5.38
C GLY A 120 3.78 0.21 5.90
N CYS A 121 3.51 -0.45 7.03
CA CYS A 121 4.45 -1.37 7.66
C CYS A 121 4.45 -2.74 6.94
N ALA A 122 5.62 -3.35 6.73
CA ALA A 122 5.78 -4.66 6.12
C ALA A 122 6.88 -5.48 6.79
N ARG A 123 6.91 -6.78 6.51
CA ARG A 123 7.95 -7.70 7.00
C ARG A 123 9.29 -7.50 6.31
N GLY A 124 9.29 -6.87 5.14
CA GLY A 124 10.46 -6.68 4.29
C GLY A 124 10.23 -5.59 3.24
N HIS A 125 11.28 -5.28 2.48
CA HIS A 125 11.26 -4.30 1.37
C HIS A 125 11.19 -4.93 -0.03
N HIS A 126 10.92 -6.23 -0.16
CA HIS A 126 10.76 -6.90 -1.46
C HIS A 126 9.34 -6.70 -2.01
N LYS A 127 9.16 -6.92 -3.31
CA LYS A 127 7.85 -6.84 -3.97
C LYS A 127 6.87 -7.82 -3.32
N LEU A 128 5.84 -7.29 -2.67
CA LEU A 128 4.79 -8.07 -2.00
C LEU A 128 4.03 -8.99 -2.96
N LEU A 129 3.93 -8.61 -4.23
CA LEU A 129 3.21 -9.32 -5.28
C LEU A 129 4.14 -9.89 -6.37
N GLU A 130 5.42 -10.13 -6.04
CA GLU A 130 6.42 -10.64 -6.99
C GLU A 130 5.94 -11.86 -7.79
N ASN A 131 5.30 -12.81 -7.09
CA ASN A 131 4.81 -14.06 -7.67
C ASN A 131 3.37 -13.95 -8.24
N TYR A 132 2.78 -12.75 -8.26
CA TYR A 132 1.39 -12.53 -8.66
C TYR A 132 1.29 -11.53 -9.82
N HIS A 133 1.45 -12.03 -11.05
CA HIS A 133 1.23 -11.23 -12.26
C HIS A 133 -0.25 -11.07 -12.61
N HIS A 134 -1.10 -11.98 -12.10
CA HIS A 134 -2.54 -11.98 -12.30
C HIS A 134 -3.28 -12.35 -11.01
N ILE A 135 -4.30 -11.57 -10.67
CA ILE A 135 -5.27 -11.87 -9.61
C ILE A 135 -6.62 -12.12 -10.28
N GLY A 136 -6.96 -13.39 -10.48
CA GLY A 136 -8.05 -13.76 -11.38
C GLY A 136 -7.76 -13.21 -12.79
N ASN A 137 -8.65 -12.36 -13.30
CA ASN A 137 -8.50 -11.74 -14.62
C ASN A 137 -7.75 -10.39 -14.60
N ILE A 138 -7.38 -9.89 -13.42
CA ILE A 138 -6.73 -8.59 -13.28
C ILE A 138 -5.22 -8.78 -13.38
N ARG A 139 -4.60 -8.17 -14.39
CA ARG A 139 -3.14 -8.06 -14.47
C ARG A 139 -2.66 -7.08 -13.41
N VAL A 140 -1.62 -7.46 -12.67
CA VAL A 140 -1.02 -6.63 -11.62
C VAL A 140 0.46 -6.45 -11.89
N THR A 141 0.90 -5.20 -11.79
CA THR A 141 2.33 -4.85 -11.83
C THR A 141 2.67 -4.07 -10.57
N GLU A 142 3.75 -4.48 -9.90
CA GLU A 142 4.27 -3.79 -8.73
C GLU A 142 5.64 -3.18 -8.99
N VAL A 143 5.76 -1.89 -8.64
CA VAL A 143 7.01 -1.14 -8.66
C VAL A 143 7.26 -0.61 -7.25
N LEU A 144 8.43 -0.93 -6.69
CA LEU A 144 8.86 -0.37 -5.41
C LEU A 144 9.17 1.10 -5.58
N ASN A 145 8.70 1.94 -4.65
CA ASN A 145 9.08 3.34 -4.62
C ASN A 145 10.25 3.52 -3.64
N ILE A 146 11.14 4.46 -3.95
CA ILE A 146 12.20 4.85 -3.03
C ILE A 146 11.57 5.69 -1.92
N LEU A 147 11.45 5.13 -0.72
CA LEU A 147 11.14 5.90 0.47
C LEU A 147 12.34 6.79 0.79
N GLN A 148 12.27 8.06 0.42
CA GLN A 148 13.26 9.03 0.84
C GLN A 148 13.15 9.15 2.37
N LYS A 149 14.19 8.72 3.10
CA LYS A 149 14.29 8.77 4.58
C LYS A 149 14.05 10.17 5.18
N ALA A 150 13.94 11.21 4.37
CA ALA A 150 13.95 12.61 4.78
C ALA A 150 12.63 13.15 5.35
N GLN A 151 11.53 12.38 5.39
CA GLN A 151 10.25 12.85 5.98
C GLN A 151 9.98 12.32 7.40
N ILE A 152 10.93 11.60 8.01
CA ILE A 152 10.81 11.06 9.38
C ILE A 152 11.60 11.89 10.42
N ALA A 153 12.41 12.85 9.98
CA ALA A 153 12.90 13.90 10.87
C ALA A 153 11.77 14.90 11.12
N GLY A 154 10.80 14.50 11.95
CA GLY A 154 10.03 15.46 12.72
C GLY A 154 11.02 16.45 13.34
N ALA A 155 10.71 17.74 13.21
CA ALA A 155 11.48 18.82 13.76
C ALA A 155 12.09 18.45 15.12
N GLU A 156 13.37 18.09 15.13
CA GLU A 156 14.19 18.30 16.31
C GLU A 156 14.26 19.82 16.46
N PRO A 157 13.77 20.40 17.56
CA PRO A 157 14.18 21.75 17.90
C PRO A 157 15.70 21.66 18.04
N SER A 158 16.41 22.29 17.12
CA SER A 158 17.85 22.45 17.23
C SER A 158 18.14 23.10 18.58
N SER A 159 18.62 22.28 19.51
CA SER A 159 19.04 22.73 20.82
C SER A 159 20.10 23.80 20.61
N TRP A 160 19.73 25.04 20.93
CA TRP A 160 20.62 26.17 21.00
C TRP A 160 21.86 25.82 21.82
N ASN A 161 23.03 25.86 21.19
CA ASN A 161 24.28 26.16 21.87
C ASN A 161 24.97 27.28 21.06
N PRO A 162 25.22 28.45 21.67
CA PRO A 162 25.82 29.57 20.98
C PRO A 162 27.31 29.31 20.87
N ALA A 163 27.78 28.97 19.68
CA ALA A 163 29.20 29.01 19.36
C ALA A 163 29.44 30.22 18.47
N TRP A 164 30.07 31.25 19.06
CA TRP A 164 30.59 32.39 18.32
C TRP A 164 31.60 31.91 17.27
N SER A 165 31.31 32.18 16.01
CA SER A 165 32.33 32.23 14.96
C SER A 165 31.92 33.31 13.97
N LEU A 166 32.55 34.48 14.14
CA LEU A 166 32.70 35.49 13.11
C LEU A 166 33.41 34.86 11.92
N LEU A 167 32.77 34.85 10.74
CA LEU A 167 33.47 34.76 9.47
C LEU A 167 32.67 35.55 8.43
N SER A 168 33.19 36.72 8.12
CA SER A 168 32.78 37.59 7.03
C SER A 168 32.80 36.84 5.70
N GLY A 169 31.76 37.03 4.91
CA GLY A 169 31.72 36.68 3.51
C GLY A 169 30.83 37.64 2.74
N LEU A 170 31.42 38.70 2.18
CA LEU A 170 30.80 39.50 1.13
C LEU A 170 30.83 38.69 -0.17
N LEU A 171 29.68 38.53 -0.81
CA LEU A 171 29.59 38.25 -2.24
C LEU A 171 28.49 39.14 -2.83
N LEU A 172 28.93 40.11 -3.64
CA LEU A 172 28.09 40.89 -4.54
C LEU A 172 28.06 40.19 -5.90
N ALA A 173 26.87 40.06 -6.48
CA ALA A 173 26.69 39.82 -7.91
C ALA A 173 25.43 40.57 -8.38
N PHE A 174 25.60 41.37 -9.44
CA PHE A 174 24.54 42.11 -10.12
C PHE A 174 24.26 41.50 -11.51
N ARG A 175 23.11 41.93 -12.08
CA ARG A 175 22.82 42.17 -13.52
C ARG A 175 21.94 41.13 -14.23
N ASP A 176 20.95 41.44 -15.09
CA ASP A 176 20.32 42.68 -15.62
C ASP A 176 18.82 42.70 -15.24
#